data_AF-A0A3A9YVV3-F1
#
_entry.id   AF-A0A3A9YVV3-F1
#
_cell.length_a   1.000
_cell.length_b   1.000
_cell.length_c   1.000
_cell.angle_alpha   90.00
_cell.angle_beta   90.00
_cell.angle_gamma   90.00
#
_symmetry.space_group_name_H-M   'P 1'
#
loop_
_entity.id
_entity.type
_entity.pdbx_description
1 polymer ?
#
loop_
_entity_poly.entity_id
_entity_poly.type
_entity_poly.pdbx_seq_one_letter_code
_entity_poly.pdbx_strand_id
1 'polypeptide(L)'
;MTDSFVTPDASRARAERTFAALHRIAERHAGTDARRRRHTNPYLPDAYEAVALVTALAAGGAQAEPDEEPVDDADLVAALTLVPYLRADVDAMEAGLLTLARARGLTWQAIGYGLGLGSAQAAKQRHERLCARTAPD
;
A
#
# COMPACT_ATOMS: atom_id res chain seq x y z
N MET A 1 39.50 -4.05 -10.01
CA MET A 1 39.17 -4.87 -8.83
C MET A 1 38.03 -4.15 -8.11
N THR A 2 36.80 -4.40 -8.51
CA THR A 2 35.61 -3.79 -7.91
C THR A 2 35.45 -4.33 -6.50
N ASP A 3 35.51 -3.42 -5.53
CA ASP A 3 35.47 -3.72 -4.11
C ASP A 3 34.16 -4.45 -3.75
N SER A 4 34.28 -5.70 -3.31
CA SER A 4 33.19 -6.64 -3.14
C SER A 4 32.46 -6.49 -1.79
N PHE A 5 32.81 -5.48 -1.00
CA PHE A 5 32.37 -5.31 0.39
C PHE A 5 31.47 -4.08 0.63
N VAL A 6 30.89 -3.49 -0.42
CA VAL A 6 29.89 -2.43 -0.25
C VAL A 6 28.57 -3.06 0.22
N THR A 7 28.15 -2.73 1.45
CA THR A 7 26.81 -3.07 1.94
C THR A 7 25.77 -2.55 0.95
N PRO A 8 24.86 -3.40 0.44
CA PRO A 8 23.83 -2.96 -0.49
C PRO A 8 23.02 -1.79 0.08
N ASP A 9 22.80 -0.76 -0.72
CA ASP A 9 21.98 0.38 -0.33
C ASP A 9 20.55 -0.09 -0.02
N ALA A 10 20.16 0.03 1.25
CA ALA A 10 18.86 -0.42 1.75
C ALA A 10 17.68 0.33 1.08
N SER A 11 17.87 1.59 0.71
CA SER A 11 16.86 2.41 0.03
C SER A 11 16.64 1.93 -1.39
N ARG A 12 17.74 1.70 -2.13
CA ARG A 12 17.70 1.10 -3.47
C ARG A 12 17.06 -0.28 -3.45
N ALA A 13 17.48 -1.15 -2.54
CA ALA A 13 16.92 -2.50 -2.42
C ALA A 13 15.41 -2.49 -2.10
N ARG A 14 14.94 -1.49 -1.33
CA ARG A 14 13.50 -1.28 -1.10
C ARG A 14 12.79 -0.85 -2.38
N ALA A 15 13.33 0.14 -3.11
CA ALA A 15 12.75 0.62 -4.36
C ALA A 15 12.64 -0.50 -5.42
N GLU A 16 13.69 -1.32 -5.56
CA GLU A 16 13.71 -2.46 -6.48
C GLU A 16 12.64 -3.50 -6.12
N ARG A 17 12.47 -3.83 -4.82
CA ARG A 17 11.38 -4.71 -4.36
C ARG A 17 10.00 -4.14 -4.66
N THR A 18 9.79 -2.85 -4.39
CA THR A 18 8.52 -2.17 -4.68
C THR A 18 8.20 -2.22 -6.17
N PHE A 19 9.16 -1.88 -7.03
CA PHE A 19 8.98 -1.95 -8.48
C PHE A 19 8.67 -3.38 -8.95
N ALA A 20 9.44 -4.37 -8.50
CA ALA A 20 9.22 -5.77 -8.87
C ALA A 20 7.83 -6.28 -8.44
N ALA A 21 7.35 -5.88 -7.26
CA ALA A 21 6.01 -6.22 -6.79
C ALA A 21 4.92 -5.58 -7.67
N LEU A 22 5.02 -4.27 -7.94
CA LEU A 22 4.10 -3.54 -8.80
C LEU A 22 4.05 -4.14 -10.20
N HIS A 23 5.21 -4.36 -10.82
CA HIS A 23 5.33 -4.95 -12.15
C HIS A 23 4.70 -6.34 -12.21
N ARG A 24 4.97 -7.20 -11.22
CA ARG A 24 4.38 -8.55 -11.15
C ARG A 24 2.86 -8.51 -11.08
N ILE A 25 2.29 -7.61 -10.27
CA ILE A 25 0.84 -7.48 -10.13
C ILE A 25 0.23 -6.86 -11.39
N ALA A 26 0.87 -5.85 -11.98
CA ALA A 26 0.47 -5.24 -13.24
C ALA A 26 0.34 -6.30 -14.34
N GLU A 27 1.41 -7.03 -14.62
CA GLU A 27 1.44 -8.08 -15.64
C GLU A 27 0.33 -9.12 -15.46
N ARG A 28 0.15 -9.62 -14.24
CA ARG A 28 -0.74 -10.76 -13.97
C ARG A 28 -2.20 -10.37 -13.76
N HIS A 29 -2.43 -9.23 -13.14
CA HIS A 29 -3.73 -8.90 -12.53
C HIS A 29 -4.23 -7.50 -12.87
N ALA A 30 -3.40 -6.59 -13.40
CA ALA A 30 -3.75 -5.18 -13.59
C ALA A 30 -3.32 -4.59 -14.96
N GLY A 31 -2.99 -5.43 -15.94
CA GLY A 31 -2.46 -5.01 -17.25
C GLY A 31 -3.48 -4.34 -18.19
N THR A 32 -4.76 -4.37 -17.83
CA THR A 32 -5.81 -3.64 -18.57
C THR A 32 -6.70 -2.86 -17.61
N ASP A 33 -7.36 -1.85 -18.14
CA ASP A 33 -8.31 -1.01 -17.40
C ASP A 33 -9.43 -1.84 -16.75
N ALA A 34 -10.04 -2.75 -17.51
CA ALA A 34 -11.07 -3.65 -16.99
C ALA A 34 -10.54 -4.54 -15.85
N ARG A 35 -9.27 -4.98 -15.92
CA ARG A 35 -8.67 -5.78 -14.85
C ARG A 35 -8.40 -4.95 -13.60
N ARG A 36 -7.99 -3.67 -13.76
CA ARG A 36 -7.80 -2.73 -12.66
C ARG A 36 -9.13 -2.39 -11.98
N ARG A 37 -10.18 -2.10 -12.74
CA ARG A 37 -11.48 -1.68 -12.18
C ARG A 37 -12.21 -2.71 -11.33
N ARG A 38 -11.76 -3.98 -11.27
CA ARG A 38 -12.40 -5.03 -10.45
C ARG A 38 -12.40 -4.74 -8.94
N HIS A 39 -11.50 -3.89 -8.47
CA HIS A 39 -11.40 -3.54 -7.05
C HIS A 39 -11.90 -2.13 -6.72
N THR A 40 -12.23 -1.32 -7.72
CA THR A 40 -12.65 0.08 -7.55
C THR A 40 -14.17 0.18 -7.58
N ASN A 41 -14.75 1.07 -6.78
CA ASN A 41 -16.16 1.43 -6.92
C ASN A 41 -16.32 2.38 -8.12
N PRO A 42 -17.16 2.09 -9.12
CA PRO A 42 -17.30 2.94 -10.30
C PRO A 42 -18.06 4.25 -10.05
N TYR A 43 -18.72 4.39 -8.91
CA TYR A 43 -19.57 5.56 -8.60
C TYR A 43 -18.98 6.52 -7.58
N LEU A 44 -18.03 6.05 -6.77
CA LEU A 44 -17.40 6.85 -5.72
C LEU A 44 -15.91 6.50 -5.65
N PRO A 45 -15.03 7.49 -5.43
CA PRO A 45 -13.63 7.21 -5.16
C PRO A 45 -13.50 6.39 -3.87
N ASP A 46 -12.48 5.55 -3.80
CA ASP A 46 -12.11 4.94 -2.53
C ASP A 46 -11.38 5.96 -1.61
N ALA A 47 -11.19 5.60 -0.34
CA ALA A 47 -10.57 6.50 0.63
C ALA A 47 -9.12 6.87 0.27
N TYR A 48 -8.38 5.99 -0.40
CA TYR A 48 -7.02 6.29 -0.84
C TYR A 48 -7.04 7.29 -2.00
N GLU A 49 -7.89 7.05 -3.00
CA GLU A 49 -8.08 7.92 -4.15
C GLU A 49 -8.49 9.33 -3.72
N ALA A 50 -9.48 9.46 -2.84
CA ALA A 50 -9.94 10.75 -2.34
C ALA A 50 -8.82 11.52 -1.61
N VAL A 51 -8.09 10.85 -0.70
CA VAL A 51 -6.98 11.48 0.03
C VAL A 51 -5.85 11.88 -0.91
N ALA A 52 -5.50 11.04 -1.88
CA ALA A 52 -4.44 11.31 -2.84
C ALA A 52 -4.80 12.47 -3.77
N LEU A 53 -6.04 12.53 -4.25
CA LEU A 53 -6.54 13.58 -5.14
C LEU A 53 -6.51 14.95 -4.45
N VAL A 54 -7.11 15.06 -3.27
CA VAL A 54 -7.11 16.32 -2.49
C VAL A 54 -5.68 16.77 -2.18
N THR A 55 -4.79 15.84 -1.81
CA THR A 55 -3.38 16.15 -1.55
C THR A 55 -2.68 16.69 -2.80
N ALA A 56 -2.90 16.06 -3.96
CA ALA A 56 -2.27 16.46 -5.21
C ALA A 56 -2.77 17.83 -5.69
N LEU A 57 -4.08 18.08 -5.64
CA LEU A 57 -4.68 19.36 -6.00
C LEU A 57 -4.20 20.47 -5.05
N ALA A 58 -4.25 20.26 -3.73
CA ALA A 58 -3.81 21.24 -2.74
C ALA A 58 -2.30 21.57 -2.84
N ALA A 59 -1.47 20.58 -3.20
CA ALA A 59 -0.03 20.77 -3.38
C ALA A 59 0.37 21.27 -4.78
N GLY A 60 -0.58 21.44 -5.70
CA GLY A 60 -0.32 21.80 -7.09
C GLY A 60 0.34 20.71 -7.93
N GLY A 61 0.30 19.45 -7.46
CA GLY A 61 0.77 18.27 -8.20
C GLY A 61 -0.25 17.74 -9.22
N ALA A 62 -1.50 18.20 -9.13
CA ALA A 62 -2.56 18.00 -10.12
C ALA A 62 -3.23 19.35 -10.42
N GLN A 63 -3.79 19.48 -11.61
CA GLN A 63 -4.52 20.68 -12.03
C GLN A 63 -6.02 20.38 -11.97
N ALA A 64 -6.78 21.26 -11.34
CA ALA A 64 -8.24 21.21 -11.33
C ALA A 64 -8.79 21.48 -12.75
N GLU A 65 -9.92 20.87 -13.07
CA GLU A 65 -10.63 21.16 -14.32
C GLU A 65 -11.28 22.56 -14.28
N PRO A 66 -11.57 23.20 -15.43
CA PRO A 66 -12.06 24.58 -15.46
C PRO A 66 -13.38 24.84 -14.72
N ASP A 67 -14.22 23.81 -14.56
CA ASP A 67 -15.51 23.84 -13.89
C ASP A 67 -15.48 23.24 -12.47
N GLU A 68 -14.31 22.83 -12.00
CA GLU A 68 -14.11 22.27 -10.66
C GLU A 68 -13.88 23.39 -9.63
N GLU A 69 -14.53 23.29 -8.47
CA GLU A 69 -14.28 24.20 -7.35
C GLU A 69 -12.86 23.97 -6.81
N PRO A 70 -12.12 25.04 -6.45
CA PRO A 70 -10.80 24.87 -5.86
C PRO A 70 -10.91 24.17 -4.51
N VAL A 71 -9.94 23.31 -4.21
CA VAL A 71 -9.84 22.65 -2.89
C VAL A 71 -9.90 23.68 -1.78
N ASP A 72 -10.83 23.49 -0.84
CA ASP A 72 -11.03 24.37 0.30
C ASP A 72 -10.66 23.70 1.65
N ASP A 73 -10.83 24.44 2.75
CA ASP A 73 -10.52 23.94 4.09
C ASP A 73 -11.41 22.73 4.49
N ALA A 74 -12.65 22.66 4.00
CA ALA A 74 -13.56 21.57 4.30
C ALA A 74 -13.11 20.28 3.58
N ASP A 75 -12.61 20.38 2.35
CA ASP A 75 -12.02 19.26 1.62
C ASP A 75 -10.79 18.69 2.33
N LEU A 76 -9.93 19.56 2.87
CA LEU A 76 -8.77 19.14 3.66
C LEU A 76 -9.19 18.38 4.92
N VAL A 77 -10.19 18.88 5.65
CA VAL A 77 -10.73 18.21 6.84
C VAL A 77 -11.41 16.89 6.47
N ALA A 78 -12.12 16.83 5.35
CA ALA A 78 -12.74 15.60 4.84
C ALA A 78 -11.67 14.55 4.52
N ALA A 79 -10.60 14.93 3.79
CA ALA A 79 -9.48 14.04 3.51
C ALA A 79 -8.79 13.55 4.78
N LEU A 80 -8.52 14.44 5.75
CA LEU A 80 -7.95 14.06 7.06
C LEU A 80 -8.85 13.10 7.84
N THR A 81 -10.17 13.26 7.74
CA THR A 81 -11.16 12.37 8.38
C THR A 81 -11.11 10.96 7.81
N LEU A 82 -10.75 10.81 6.52
CA LEU A 82 -10.60 9.50 5.88
C LEU A 82 -9.30 8.78 6.27
N VAL A 83 -8.26 9.49 6.72
CA VAL A 83 -6.94 8.89 7.01
C VAL A 83 -6.99 7.76 8.06
N PRO A 84 -7.69 7.87 9.20
CA PRO A 84 -7.82 6.77 10.16
C PRO A 84 -8.49 5.53 9.54
N TYR A 85 -9.55 5.73 8.75
CA TYR A 85 -10.23 4.65 8.05
C TYR A 85 -9.31 3.96 7.05
N LEU A 86 -8.61 4.73 6.21
CA LEU A 86 -7.65 4.20 5.24
C LEU A 86 -6.53 3.39 5.91
N ARG A 87 -6.02 3.85 7.06
CA ARG A 87 -5.01 3.10 7.83
C ARG A 87 -5.55 1.77 8.33
N ALA A 88 -6.77 1.76 8.87
CA ALA A 88 -7.41 0.54 9.33
C ALA A 88 -7.66 -0.45 8.18
N ASP A 89 -8.08 0.05 7.01
CA ASP A 89 -8.32 -0.76 5.82
C ASP A 89 -7.02 -1.41 5.30
N VAL A 90 -5.92 -0.64 5.23
CA VAL A 90 -4.59 -1.17 4.86
C VAL A 90 -4.10 -2.21 5.88
N ASP A 91 -4.29 -1.97 7.18
CA ASP A 91 -3.92 -2.93 8.23
C ASP A 91 -4.71 -4.24 8.09
N ALA A 92 -6.01 -4.16 7.80
CA ALA A 92 -6.88 -5.33 7.59
C ALA A 92 -6.48 -6.11 6.32
N MET A 93 -6.20 -5.41 5.22
CA MET A 93 -5.69 -6.02 3.98
C MET A 93 -4.37 -6.74 4.22
N GLU A 94 -3.43 -6.13 4.96
CA GLU A 94 -2.15 -6.74 5.28
C GLU A 94 -2.32 -7.99 6.15
N ALA A 95 -3.14 -7.92 7.21
CA ALA A 95 -3.46 -9.07 8.06
C ALA A 95 -4.08 -10.23 7.25
N GLY A 96 -5.01 -9.91 6.34
CA GLY A 96 -5.64 -10.86 5.44
C GLY A 96 -4.63 -11.52 4.49
N LEU A 97 -3.75 -10.74 3.86
CA LEU A 97 -2.71 -11.25 2.96
C LEU A 97 -1.72 -12.17 3.68
N LEU A 98 -1.29 -11.80 4.89
CA LEU A 98 -0.41 -12.63 5.71
C LEU A 98 -1.10 -13.94 6.12
N THR A 99 -2.37 -13.88 6.52
CA THR A 99 -3.19 -15.06 6.80
C THR A 99 -3.29 -15.98 5.57
N LEU A 100 -3.61 -15.42 4.40
CA LEU A 100 -3.72 -16.16 3.13
C LEU A 100 -2.39 -16.76 2.68
N ALA A 101 -1.27 -16.07 2.89
CA ALA A 101 0.07 -16.57 2.61
C ALA A 101 0.39 -17.77 3.50
N ARG A 102 0.08 -17.67 4.81
CA ARG A 102 0.28 -18.75 5.77
C ARG A 102 -0.59 -19.96 5.47
N ALA A 103 -1.86 -19.75 5.13
CA ALA A 103 -2.77 -20.82 4.71
C ALA A 103 -2.29 -21.54 3.43
N ARG A 104 -1.56 -20.84 2.56
CA ARG A 104 -0.91 -21.41 1.36
C ARG A 104 0.49 -22.01 1.63
N GLY A 105 0.89 -22.12 2.89
CA GLY A 105 2.14 -22.78 3.28
C GLY A 105 3.41 -21.92 3.22
N LEU A 106 3.33 -20.61 2.89
CA LEU A 106 4.53 -19.76 2.87
C LEU A 106 5.10 -19.62 4.27
N THR A 107 6.38 -19.95 4.47
CA THR A 107 7.04 -19.82 5.76
C THR A 107 7.23 -18.36 6.17
N TRP A 108 7.32 -18.09 7.47
CA TRP A 108 7.63 -16.76 7.98
C TRP A 108 8.98 -16.22 7.47
N GLN A 109 9.93 -17.11 7.18
CA GLN A 109 11.20 -16.72 6.56
C GLN A 109 11.00 -16.23 5.12
N ALA A 110 10.22 -16.93 4.31
CA ALA A 110 9.91 -16.52 2.94
C ALA A 110 9.13 -15.20 2.90
N ILE A 111 8.15 -15.05 3.81
CA ILE A 111 7.40 -13.79 3.98
C ILE A 111 8.34 -12.66 4.41
N GLY A 112 9.17 -12.88 5.43
CA GLY A 112 10.12 -11.88 5.91
C GLY A 112 11.08 -11.42 4.83
N TYR A 113 11.63 -12.35 4.04
CA TYR A 113 12.48 -12.03 2.89
C TYR A 113 11.73 -11.17 1.86
N GLY A 114 10.51 -11.56 1.48
CA GLY A 114 9.68 -10.80 0.53
C GLY A 114 9.35 -9.38 1.00
N LEU A 115 9.11 -9.21 2.31
CA LEU A 115 8.86 -7.91 2.94
C LEU A 115 10.14 -7.09 3.20
N GLY A 116 11.32 -7.67 2.98
CA GLY A 116 12.60 -7.04 3.31
C GLY A 116 12.86 -6.91 4.82
N LEU A 117 12.26 -7.80 5.62
CA LEU A 117 12.48 -7.88 7.07
C LEU A 117 13.73 -8.70 7.37
N GLY A 118 14.45 -8.33 8.44
CA GLY A 118 15.70 -8.99 8.84
C GLY A 118 15.54 -10.40 9.41
N SER A 119 14.32 -10.87 9.68
CA SER A 119 14.09 -12.21 10.23
C SER A 119 12.66 -12.72 10.05
N ALA A 120 12.50 -14.04 10.15
CA ALA A 120 11.18 -14.69 10.23
C ALA A 120 10.39 -14.23 11.46
N GLN A 121 11.08 -13.99 12.58
CA GLN A 121 10.46 -13.52 13.82
C GLN A 121 9.87 -12.12 13.65
N ALA A 122 10.55 -11.23 12.92
CA ALA A 122 10.02 -9.89 12.62
C ALA A 122 8.72 -9.97 11.81
N ALA A 123 8.62 -10.90 10.85
CA ALA A 123 7.41 -11.12 10.07
C ALA A 123 6.26 -11.65 10.96
N LYS A 124 6.54 -12.64 11.82
CA LYS A 124 5.55 -13.20 12.75
C LYS A 124 5.02 -12.13 13.73
N GLN A 125 5.91 -11.36 14.35
CA GLN A 125 5.51 -10.30 15.28
C GLN A 125 4.72 -9.19 14.60
N ARG A 126 5.04 -8.86 13.33
CA ARG A 126 4.25 -7.89 12.55
C ARG A 126 2.82 -8.40 12.34
N HIS A 127 2.66 -9.66 11.97
CA HIS A 127 1.35 -10.30 11.86
C HIS A 127 0.58 -10.27 13.19
N GLU A 128 1.20 -10.69 14.30
CA GLU A 128 0.58 -10.69 15.64
C GLU A 128 0.09 -9.27 16.02
N ARG A 129 0.89 -8.24 15.76
CA ARG A 129 0.50 -6.83 15.99
C ARG A 129 -0.59 -6.31 15.08
N LEU A 130 -0.73 -6.85 13.87
CA LEU A 130 -1.81 -6.48 12.95
C LEU A 130 -3.11 -7.13 13.41
N CYS A 131 -3.10 -8.44 13.67
CA CYS A 131 -4.28 -9.16 14.17
C CYS A 131 -4.84 -8.56 15.46
N ALA A 132 -3.97 -8.14 16.39
CA ALA A 132 -4.40 -7.47 17.62
C ALA A 132 -5.06 -6.11 17.38
N ARG A 133 -4.70 -5.40 16.30
CA ARG A 133 -5.22 -4.06 15.97
C ARG A 133 -6.50 -4.12 15.14
N THR A 134 -6.69 -5.21 14.40
CA THR A 134 -7.83 -5.41 13.49
C THR A 134 -8.90 -6.33 14.10
N ALA A 135 -8.73 -6.78 15.35
CA ALA A 135 -9.75 -7.57 16.02
C ALA A 135 -11.00 -6.70 16.24
N PRO A 136 -12.22 -7.20 15.95
CA PRO A 136 -13.43 -6.48 16.32
C PRO A 136 -13.50 -6.35 17.84
N ASP A 137 -13.90 -5.17 18.32
CA ASP A 137 -14.19 -4.90 19.74
C ASP A 137 -15.32 -5.80 20.26
#